data_AF-A0A928HDL1-F1
#
_entry.id   AF-A0A928HDL1-F1
#
_cell.length_a   1.000
_cell.length_b   1.000
_cell.length_c   1.000
_cell.angle_alpha   90.00
_cell.angle_beta   90.00
_cell.angle_gamma   90.00
#
_symmetry.space_group_name_H-M   'P 1'
#
loop_
_entity.id
_entity.type
_entity.pdbx_description
1 polymer ?
#
loop_
_entity_poly.entity_id
_entity_poly.type
_entity_poly.pdbx_seq_one_letter_code
_entity_poly.pdbx_strand_id
1 'polypeptide(L)'
;MKMKQVLRALLPPALLALILGSVFILPRHEALVESSISPDLPVDFELPGWQGKKIQESEVERSSLAADTRFSKAQYTQPRRVFWEAEKPPVEVSIVYSGNDMNSSIHRPERCLPSQGHIDLRTSSAKITLADGRTIAFTRLTSRVPLPNRDDGLTLRFVSYYIFIGHGTMRHTHLGRTFQDMYDRVAKGYVQRWAYLQVNSYWAPELKLTEEETDQRVRAVISELLPHQIDWSAM
;
A
#
# COMPACT_ATOMS: atom_id res chain seq x y z
N MET A 1 -59.12 9.60 -7.26
CA MET A 1 -58.47 9.66 -5.93
C MET A 1 -57.95 8.31 -5.44
N LYS A 2 -58.66 7.19 -5.66
CA LYS A 2 -58.30 5.85 -5.17
C LYS A 2 -56.98 5.25 -5.73
N MET A 3 -56.68 5.43 -7.01
CA MET A 3 -55.51 4.80 -7.64
C MET A 3 -54.17 5.32 -7.10
N LYS A 4 -54.05 6.63 -6.82
CA LYS A 4 -52.86 7.21 -6.20
C LYS A 4 -52.64 6.73 -4.76
N GLN A 5 -53.71 6.45 -4.01
CA GLN A 5 -53.62 5.93 -2.64
C GLN A 5 -53.21 4.45 -2.64
N VAL A 6 -53.76 3.64 -3.55
CA VAL A 6 -53.36 2.23 -3.74
C VAL A 6 -51.90 2.13 -4.18
N LEU A 7 -51.47 2.97 -5.13
CA LEU A 7 -50.07 2.98 -5.60
C LEU A 7 -49.11 3.35 -4.46
N ARG A 8 -49.46 4.35 -3.63
CA ARG A 8 -48.65 4.75 -2.46
C ARG A 8 -48.60 3.68 -1.37
N ALA A 9 -49.64 2.87 -1.22
CA ALA A 9 -49.65 1.77 -0.26
C ALA A 9 -48.85 0.56 -0.73
N LEU A 10 -48.80 0.30 -2.05
CA LEU A 10 -48.12 -0.87 -2.63
C LEU A 10 -46.67 -0.60 -3.06
N LEU A 11 -46.28 0.64 -3.36
CA LEU A 11 -44.92 0.96 -3.79
C LEU A 11 -43.86 0.59 -2.74
N PRO A 12 -43.99 0.97 -1.45
CA PRO A 12 -42.99 0.66 -0.44
C PRO A 12 -42.79 -0.85 -0.20
N PRO A 13 -43.84 -1.68 -0.01
CA PRO A 13 -43.64 -3.11 0.18
C PRO A 13 -43.16 -3.80 -1.10
N ALA A 14 -43.56 -3.33 -2.29
CA ALA A 14 -43.03 -3.86 -3.55
C ALA A 14 -41.52 -3.55 -3.70
N LEU A 15 -41.11 -2.31 -3.41
CA LEU A 15 -39.70 -1.91 -3.44
C LEU A 15 -38.89 -2.71 -2.41
N LEU A 16 -39.41 -2.87 -1.19
CA LEU A 16 -38.77 -3.66 -0.13
C LEU A 16 -38.63 -5.13 -0.54
N ALA A 17 -39.68 -5.73 -1.11
CA ALA A 17 -39.65 -7.10 -1.62
C ALA A 17 -38.62 -7.26 -2.75
N LEU A 18 -38.48 -6.25 -3.62
CA LEU A 18 -37.47 -6.24 -4.68
C LEU A 18 -36.04 -6.17 -4.11
N ILE A 19 -35.81 -5.31 -3.10
CA ILE A 19 -34.50 -5.19 -2.45
C ILE A 19 -34.14 -6.49 -1.73
N LEU A 20 -35.05 -7.04 -0.92
CA LEU A 20 -34.82 -8.30 -0.21
C LEU A 20 -34.70 -9.48 -1.18
N GLY A 21 -35.49 -9.49 -2.25
CA GLY A 21 -35.42 -10.50 -3.30
C GLY A 21 -34.11 -10.47 -4.09
N SER A 22 -33.48 -9.29 -4.24
CA SER A 22 -32.21 -9.16 -4.95
C SER A 22 -31.06 -9.92 -4.29
N VAL A 23 -31.17 -10.24 -2.98
CA VAL A 23 -30.21 -11.08 -2.25
C VAL A 23 -30.07 -12.48 -2.87
N PHE A 24 -31.14 -13.03 -3.46
CA PHE A 24 -31.11 -14.34 -4.11
C PHE A 24 -30.38 -14.33 -5.47
N ILE A 25 -30.14 -13.15 -6.04
CA ILE A 25 -29.38 -12.96 -7.28
C ILE A 25 -27.89 -12.76 -6.97
N LEU A 26 -27.53 -12.46 -5.73
CA LEU A 26 -26.15 -12.23 -5.35
C LEU A 26 -25.32 -13.51 -5.52
N PRO A 27 -24.09 -13.39 -6.05
CA PRO A 27 -23.19 -14.53 -6.20
C PRO A 27 -22.83 -15.14 -4.83
N ARG A 28 -22.69 -16.47 -4.79
CA ARG A 28 -22.33 -17.20 -3.56
C ARG A 28 -20.86 -16.95 -3.19
N HIS A 29 -20.61 -16.78 -1.89
CA HIS A 29 -19.31 -16.40 -1.33
C HIS A 29 -18.43 -17.61 -1.04
N GLU A 30 -17.52 -18.00 -1.94
CA GLU A 30 -16.65 -19.15 -1.66
C GLU A 30 -15.17 -19.00 -2.04
N ALA A 31 -14.76 -18.00 -2.81
CA ALA A 31 -13.35 -17.84 -3.19
C ALA A 31 -12.68 -16.66 -2.47
N LEU A 32 -11.71 -16.97 -1.61
CA LEU A 32 -10.64 -16.02 -1.27
C LEU A 32 -9.67 -15.99 -2.45
N VAL A 33 -9.46 -14.82 -3.03
CA VAL A 33 -8.53 -14.64 -4.15
C VAL A 33 -7.30 -13.89 -3.64
N GLU A 34 -6.11 -14.42 -3.91
CA GLU A 34 -4.86 -13.81 -3.44
C GLU A 34 -4.49 -12.56 -4.26
N SER A 35 -3.70 -11.68 -3.64
CA SER A 35 -3.10 -10.52 -4.31
C SER A 35 -2.15 -10.99 -5.41
N SER A 36 -2.04 -10.23 -6.50
CA SER A 36 -1.10 -10.54 -7.58
C SER A 36 0.34 -10.13 -7.28
N ILE A 37 0.64 -9.53 -6.13
CA ILE A 37 2.04 -9.30 -5.73
C ILE A 37 2.64 -10.52 -5.02
N SER A 38 3.88 -10.84 -5.36
CA SER A 38 4.66 -11.89 -4.70
C SER A 38 5.11 -11.46 -3.29
N PRO A 39 5.10 -12.37 -2.29
CA PRO A 39 5.64 -12.09 -0.96
C PRO A 39 7.17 -12.09 -0.94
N ASP A 40 7.81 -12.72 -1.93
CA ASP A 40 9.25 -12.87 -1.98
C ASP A 40 9.88 -11.64 -2.63
N LEU A 41 10.50 -10.80 -1.78
CA LEU A 41 11.24 -9.62 -2.21
C LEU A 41 12.65 -10.03 -2.69
N PRO A 42 13.16 -9.44 -3.78
CA PRO A 42 14.47 -9.77 -4.30
C PRO A 42 15.55 -9.40 -3.31
N VAL A 43 16.55 -10.27 -3.18
CA VAL A 43 17.69 -10.10 -2.28
C VAL A 43 18.98 -10.06 -3.07
N ASP A 44 20.07 -9.70 -2.40
CA ASP A 44 21.38 -9.55 -3.01
C ASP A 44 21.31 -8.64 -4.24
N PHE A 45 21.74 -9.09 -5.42
CA PHE A 45 21.78 -8.26 -6.63
C PHE A 45 20.68 -8.62 -7.64
N GLU A 46 19.61 -9.28 -7.21
CA GLU A 46 18.49 -9.64 -8.08
C GLU A 46 17.76 -8.41 -8.65
N LEU A 47 17.80 -7.28 -7.94
CA LEU A 47 17.24 -6.01 -8.42
C LEU A 47 18.34 -5.16 -9.11
N PRO A 48 18.19 -4.79 -10.39
CA PRO A 48 19.22 -4.07 -11.13
C PRO A 48 19.71 -2.79 -10.45
N GLY A 49 21.00 -2.73 -10.14
CA GLY A 49 21.64 -1.55 -9.53
C GLY A 49 21.41 -1.38 -8.03
N TRP A 50 20.79 -2.36 -7.37
CA TRP A 50 20.50 -2.36 -5.94
C TRP A 50 20.98 -3.64 -5.28
N GLN A 51 21.40 -3.51 -4.03
CA GLN A 51 21.66 -4.62 -3.14
C GLN A 51 20.50 -4.75 -2.15
N GLY A 52 19.71 -5.81 -2.29
CA GLY A 52 18.57 -6.12 -1.43
C GLY A 52 18.98 -6.93 -0.20
N LYS A 53 18.47 -6.56 0.97
CA LYS A 53 18.62 -7.31 2.21
C LYS A 53 17.28 -7.47 2.90
N LYS A 54 16.84 -8.70 3.13
CA LYS A 54 15.63 -8.98 3.91
C LYS A 54 15.82 -8.50 5.35
N ILE A 55 14.81 -7.83 5.89
CA ILE A 55 14.78 -7.40 7.29
C ILE A 55 13.55 -8.01 7.97
N GLN A 56 13.68 -8.27 9.27
CA GLN A 56 12.57 -8.77 10.08
C GLN A 56 11.73 -7.60 10.58
N GLU A 57 10.41 -7.80 10.64
CA GLU A 57 9.48 -6.85 11.25
C GLU A 57 9.73 -6.70 12.76
N SER A 58 9.43 -5.51 13.30
CA SER A 58 9.53 -5.30 14.75
C SER A 58 8.37 -6.01 15.48
N GLU A 59 8.60 -6.40 16.73
CA GLU A 59 7.55 -7.03 17.56
C GLU A 59 6.35 -6.11 17.78
N VAL A 60 6.58 -4.79 17.89
CA VAL A 60 5.52 -3.77 17.99
C VAL A 60 4.71 -3.71 16.69
N GLU A 61 5.37 -3.74 15.54
CA GLU A 61 4.69 -3.77 14.24
C GLU A 61 3.86 -5.04 14.10
N ARG A 62 4.43 -6.20 14.41
CA ARG A 62 3.75 -7.49 14.35
C ARG A 62 2.54 -7.59 15.30
N SER A 63 2.67 -7.11 16.52
CA SER A 63 1.59 -7.17 17.53
C SER A 63 0.45 -6.20 17.25
N SER A 64 0.68 -5.17 16.44
CA SER A 64 -0.37 -4.24 15.99
C SER A 64 -1.26 -4.79 14.85
N LEU A 65 -0.93 -5.96 14.31
CA LEU A 65 -1.56 -6.59 13.15
C LEU A 65 -2.46 -7.76 13.54
N ALA A 66 -3.35 -8.15 12.62
CA ALA A 66 -4.07 -9.42 12.76
C ALA A 66 -3.06 -10.58 12.76
N ALA A 67 -3.30 -11.60 13.59
CA ALA A 67 -2.34 -12.70 13.81
C ALA A 67 -1.99 -13.51 12.55
N ASP A 68 -2.82 -13.44 11.51
CA ASP A 68 -2.66 -14.10 10.22
C ASP A 68 -2.13 -13.18 9.09
N THR A 69 -1.74 -11.95 9.45
CA THR A 69 -1.11 -10.99 8.53
C THR A 69 0.23 -11.53 8.05
N ARG A 70 0.42 -11.60 6.74
CA ARG A 70 1.74 -11.93 6.15
C ARG A 70 2.51 -10.67 5.89
N PHE A 71 3.81 -10.74 6.11
CA PHE A 71 4.67 -9.58 6.07
C PHE A 71 5.97 -9.89 5.32
N SER A 72 6.41 -8.95 4.50
CA SER A 72 7.71 -9.04 3.83
C SER A 72 8.35 -7.66 3.82
N LYS A 73 9.59 -7.58 4.33
CA LYS A 73 10.38 -6.35 4.29
C LYS A 73 11.77 -6.60 3.73
N ALA A 74 12.24 -5.64 2.97
CA ALA A 74 13.62 -5.58 2.49
C ALA A 74 14.12 -4.13 2.48
N GLN A 75 15.43 -3.98 2.63
CA GLN A 75 16.15 -2.74 2.41
C GLN A 75 16.97 -2.85 1.14
N TYR A 76 16.92 -1.82 0.31
CA TYR A 76 17.71 -1.71 -0.92
C TYR A 76 18.72 -0.59 -0.77
N THR A 77 20.00 -0.93 -0.91
CA THR A 77 21.11 0.03 -0.94
C THR A 77 21.75 0.03 -2.31
N GLN A 78 22.37 1.14 -2.70
CA GLN A 78 23.18 1.17 -3.91
C GLN A 78 24.62 0.82 -3.54
N PRO A 79 25.28 -0.08 -4.28
CA PRO A 79 26.69 -0.38 -4.05
C PRO A 79 27.52 0.89 -4.22
N ARG A 80 28.45 1.13 -3.29
CA ARG A 80 29.38 2.26 -3.40
C ARG A 80 30.24 2.07 -4.63
N ARG A 81 30.34 3.10 -5.47
CA ARG A 81 31.21 3.06 -6.66
C ARG A 81 32.67 3.28 -6.29
N VAL A 82 32.90 4.05 -5.23
CA VAL A 82 34.22 4.43 -4.71
C VAL A 82 34.19 4.43 -3.18
N PHE A 83 35.32 4.10 -2.55
CA PHE A 83 35.37 3.86 -1.10
C PHE A 83 35.08 5.10 -0.24
N TRP A 84 35.31 6.30 -0.78
CA TRP A 84 35.08 7.58 -0.11
C TRP A 84 33.65 8.12 -0.28
N GLU A 85 32.79 7.43 -1.04
CA GLU A 85 31.38 7.81 -1.15
C GLU A 85 30.66 7.52 0.17
N ALA A 86 29.95 8.53 0.69
CA ALA A 86 29.12 8.36 1.87
C ALA A 86 27.96 7.41 1.57
N GLU A 87 27.62 6.57 2.54
CA GLU A 87 26.48 5.67 2.40
C GLU A 87 25.19 6.47 2.38
N LYS A 88 24.37 6.24 1.36
CA LYS A 88 23.05 6.84 1.28
C LYS A 88 22.08 6.00 2.13
N PRO A 89 21.09 6.62 2.79
CA PRO A 89 20.01 5.92 3.48
C PRO A 89 19.40 4.81 2.62
N PRO A 90 19.13 3.61 3.17
CA PRO A 90 18.49 2.55 2.43
C PRO A 90 17.08 2.94 2.00
N VAL A 91 16.63 2.40 0.86
CA VAL A 91 15.22 2.43 0.49
C VAL A 91 14.56 1.20 1.10
N GLU A 92 13.62 1.42 2.02
CA GLU A 92 12.88 0.35 2.68
C GLU A 92 11.60 0.03 1.91
N VAL A 93 11.37 -1.26 1.68
CA VAL A 93 10.16 -1.79 1.07
C VAL A 93 9.46 -2.68 2.08
N SER A 94 8.17 -2.48 2.26
CA SER A 94 7.29 -3.26 3.12
C SER A 94 6.06 -3.70 2.34
N ILE A 95 5.74 -5.00 2.39
CA ILE A 95 4.51 -5.57 1.85
C ILE A 95 3.75 -6.20 3.01
N VAL A 96 2.54 -5.68 3.26
CA VAL A 96 1.65 -6.15 4.32
C VAL A 96 0.40 -6.73 3.68
N TYR A 97 0.20 -8.03 3.82
CA TYR A 97 -0.99 -8.70 3.31
C TYR A 97 -2.10 -8.67 4.34
N SER A 98 -3.29 -8.23 3.94
CA SER A 98 -4.48 -8.34 4.79
C SER A 98 -4.71 -9.75 5.32
N GLY A 99 -5.16 -9.84 6.58
CA GLY A 99 -5.63 -11.08 7.17
C GLY A 99 -6.92 -11.59 6.51
N ASN A 100 -7.41 -12.74 6.98
CA ASN A 100 -8.65 -13.34 6.49
C ASN A 100 -9.89 -12.49 6.81
N ASP A 101 -9.88 -11.78 7.94
CA ASP A 101 -10.82 -10.69 8.20
C ASP A 101 -10.29 -9.39 7.60
N MET A 102 -10.57 -9.18 6.31
CA MET A 102 -10.13 -7.99 5.57
C MET A 102 -10.71 -6.66 6.08
N ASN A 103 -11.70 -6.68 6.96
CA ASN A 103 -12.21 -5.47 7.59
C ASN A 103 -11.43 -5.13 8.87
N SER A 104 -10.65 -6.08 9.41
CA SER A 104 -9.76 -5.84 10.54
C SER A 104 -8.55 -5.02 10.08
N SER A 105 -8.66 -3.71 10.29
CA SER A 105 -7.58 -2.72 10.19
C SER A 105 -6.90 -2.56 8.81
N ILE A 106 -7.59 -1.89 7.87
CA ILE A 106 -6.89 -1.30 6.71
C ILE A 106 -5.81 -0.33 7.20
N HIS A 107 -4.54 -0.59 6.86
CA HIS A 107 -3.43 0.30 7.18
C HIS A 107 -3.63 1.64 6.50
N ARG A 108 -3.87 2.67 7.30
CA ARG A 108 -3.91 4.06 6.84
C ARG A 108 -2.61 4.69 7.27
N PRO A 109 -1.59 4.81 6.40
CA PRO A 109 -0.34 5.45 6.77
C PRO A 109 -0.56 6.87 7.32
N GLU A 110 -1.64 7.55 6.93
CA GLU A 110 -2.02 8.84 7.49
C GLU A 110 -2.40 8.81 8.98
N ARG A 111 -2.76 7.64 9.51
CA ARG A 111 -3.01 7.40 10.94
C ARG A 111 -1.82 6.76 11.63
N CYS A 112 -1.16 5.81 10.97
CA CYS A 112 -0.05 5.04 11.55
C CYS A 112 1.24 5.88 11.67
N LEU A 113 1.58 6.67 10.66
CA LEU A 113 2.82 7.46 10.68
C LEU A 113 2.84 8.48 11.83
N PRO A 114 1.78 9.26 12.09
CA PRO A 114 1.75 10.14 13.27
C PRO A 114 1.95 9.41 14.59
N SER A 115 1.33 8.24 14.76
CA SER A 115 1.52 7.42 15.98
C SER A 115 2.95 6.89 16.14
N GLN A 116 3.73 6.81 15.05
CA GLN A 116 5.13 6.42 15.04
C GLN A 116 6.08 7.61 15.17
N GLY A 117 5.55 8.81 15.46
CA GLY A 117 6.35 10.03 15.67
C GLY A 117 6.59 10.87 14.41
N HIS A 118 5.94 10.54 13.29
CA HIS A 118 6.01 11.39 12.10
C HIS A 118 5.13 12.64 12.27
N ILE A 119 5.73 13.80 12.06
CA ILE A 119 5.07 15.10 12.04
C ILE A 119 5.07 15.70 10.63
N ASP A 120 4.32 16.79 10.42
CA ASP A 120 4.20 17.50 9.14
C ASP A 120 3.83 16.61 7.95
N LEU A 121 2.96 15.62 8.17
CA LEU A 121 2.55 14.69 7.11
C LEU A 121 1.82 15.45 5.99
N ARG A 122 2.34 15.34 4.77
CA ARG A 122 1.71 15.86 3.55
C ARG A 122 1.46 14.72 2.59
N THR A 123 0.28 14.74 1.97
CA THR A 123 -0.17 13.71 1.03
C THR A 123 -0.33 14.31 -0.36
N SER A 124 0.18 13.63 -1.37
CA SER A 124 -0.05 13.96 -2.78
C SER A 124 -0.19 12.69 -3.62
N SER A 125 -0.71 12.80 -4.84
CA SER A 125 -0.74 11.70 -5.81
C SER A 125 0.44 11.84 -6.76
N ALA A 126 1.09 10.72 -7.07
CA ALA A 126 2.24 10.69 -7.98
C ALA A 126 2.14 9.50 -8.93
N LYS A 127 2.41 9.74 -10.21
CA LYS A 127 2.55 8.68 -11.21
C LYS A 127 4.02 8.27 -11.32
N ILE A 128 4.26 6.97 -11.43
CA ILE A 128 5.58 6.38 -11.62
C ILE A 128 5.52 5.47 -12.84
N THR A 129 6.42 5.70 -13.79
CA THR A 129 6.65 4.80 -14.92
C THR A 129 7.63 3.73 -14.48
N LEU A 130 7.28 2.47 -14.71
CA LEU A 130 8.10 1.30 -14.40
C LEU A 130 9.12 1.05 -15.51
N ALA A 131 10.10 0.19 -15.23
CA ALA A 131 11.15 -0.19 -16.17
C ALA A 131 10.60 -0.86 -17.45
N ASP A 132 9.44 -1.51 -17.34
CA ASP A 132 8.72 -2.14 -18.45
C ASP A 132 7.80 -1.18 -19.24
N GLY A 133 7.77 0.11 -18.87
CA GLY A 133 6.97 1.17 -19.52
C GLY A 133 5.56 1.35 -18.96
N ARG A 134 5.05 0.48 -18.07
CA ARG A 134 3.74 0.68 -17.42
C ARG A 134 3.78 1.90 -16.50
N THR A 135 2.65 2.57 -16.31
CA THR A 135 2.55 3.71 -15.37
C THR A 135 1.53 3.42 -14.29
N ILE A 136 1.94 3.50 -13.03
CA ILE A 136 1.09 3.29 -11.86
C ILE A 136 0.96 4.59 -11.08
N ALA A 137 -0.24 4.86 -10.56
CA ALA A 137 -0.49 5.93 -9.61
C ALA A 137 -0.25 5.45 -8.18
N PHE A 138 0.43 6.26 -7.38
CA PHE A 138 0.71 6.04 -5.96
C PHE A 138 0.23 7.23 -5.14
N THR A 139 0.03 6.99 -3.86
CA THR A 139 0.00 8.08 -2.89
C THR A 139 1.41 8.32 -2.38
N ARG A 140 1.89 9.55 -2.56
CA ARG A 140 3.15 10.04 -2.02
C ARG A 140 2.88 10.73 -0.68
N LEU A 141 3.71 10.44 0.30
CA LEU A 141 3.71 11.04 1.61
C LEU A 141 5.08 11.66 1.89
N THR A 142 5.09 12.87 2.45
CA THR A 142 6.29 13.45 3.06
C THR A 142 6.04 13.71 4.53
N SER A 143 7.02 13.46 5.37
CA SER A 143 6.91 13.69 6.81
C SER A 143 8.27 13.91 7.44
N ARG A 144 8.29 14.23 8.73
CA ARG A 144 9.52 14.46 9.49
C ARG A 144 9.49 13.70 10.80
N VAL A 145 10.64 13.22 11.25
CA VAL A 145 10.81 12.59 12.56
C VAL A 145 11.97 13.29 13.27
N PRO A 146 11.72 14.01 14.37
CA PRO A 146 12.79 14.55 15.20
C PRO A 146 13.48 13.40 15.95
N LEU A 147 14.82 13.35 15.95
CA LEU A 147 15.56 12.32 16.68
C LEU A 147 15.74 12.76 18.16
N PRO A 148 15.06 12.10 19.13
CA PRO A 148 14.93 12.63 20.48
C PRO A 148 16.21 12.62 21.33
N ASN A 149 17.29 11.98 20.87
CA ASN A 149 18.53 11.78 21.64
C ASN A 149 19.79 12.33 20.96
N ARG A 150 19.67 13.30 20.05
CA ARG A 150 20.82 14.02 19.51
C ARG A 150 20.70 15.51 19.79
N ASP A 151 21.69 16.07 20.47
CA ASP A 151 21.79 17.51 20.79
C ASP A 151 21.85 18.40 19.52
N ASP A 152 22.12 17.80 18.36
CA ASP A 152 22.15 18.49 17.06
C ASP A 152 20.74 18.83 16.51
N GLY A 153 19.66 18.34 17.14
CA GLY A 153 18.29 18.57 16.66
C GLY A 153 18.01 17.93 15.29
N LEU A 154 18.80 16.91 14.90
CA LEU A 154 18.68 16.28 13.60
C LEU A 154 17.26 15.77 13.37
N THR A 155 16.66 16.24 12.28
CA THR A 155 15.31 15.87 11.87
C THR A 155 15.40 15.09 10.57
N LEU A 156 15.04 13.81 10.62
CA LEU A 156 14.95 12.98 9.44
C LEU A 156 13.67 13.32 8.68
N ARG A 157 13.80 13.50 7.36
CA ARG A 157 12.67 13.83 6.49
C ARG A 157 12.40 12.64 5.57
N PHE A 158 11.20 12.10 5.62
CA PHE A 158 10.84 10.90 4.89
C PHE A 158 10.10 11.25 3.61
N VAL A 159 10.42 10.51 2.56
CA VAL A 159 9.64 10.40 1.33
C VAL A 159 9.12 8.97 1.27
N SER A 160 7.81 8.79 1.24
CA SER A 160 7.15 7.49 1.20
C SER A 160 6.15 7.43 0.06
N TYR A 161 6.03 6.25 -0.54
CA TYR A 161 5.05 5.93 -1.56
C TYR A 161 4.30 4.70 -1.11
N TYR A 162 2.99 4.69 -1.32
CA TYR A 162 2.19 3.51 -1.04
C TYR A 162 1.11 3.26 -2.09
N ILE A 163 0.72 1.99 -2.19
CA ILE A 163 -0.37 1.51 -3.02
C ILE A 163 -0.97 0.23 -2.42
N PHE A 164 -2.26 0.01 -2.68
CA PHE A 164 -2.93 -1.25 -2.41
C PHE A 164 -3.04 -2.08 -3.69
N ILE A 165 -2.59 -3.33 -3.63
CA ILE A 165 -2.57 -4.28 -4.74
C ILE A 165 -3.52 -5.43 -4.41
N GLY A 166 -4.61 -5.55 -5.17
CA GLY A 166 -5.55 -6.66 -5.11
C GLY A 166 -5.18 -7.78 -6.08
N HIS A 167 -6.13 -8.65 -6.39
CA HIS A 167 -5.95 -9.69 -7.39
C HIS A 167 -5.79 -9.07 -8.80
N GLY A 168 -6.82 -8.36 -9.26
CA GLY A 168 -6.89 -7.73 -10.59
C GLY A 168 -7.11 -6.22 -10.57
N THR A 169 -6.83 -5.54 -9.45
CA THR A 169 -6.94 -4.09 -9.37
C THR A 169 -5.91 -3.49 -8.42
N MET A 170 -5.47 -2.28 -8.74
CA MET A 170 -4.65 -1.47 -7.84
C MET A 170 -5.39 -0.20 -7.42
N ARG A 171 -5.23 0.19 -6.15
CA ARG A 171 -5.81 1.43 -5.60
C ARG A 171 -4.75 2.16 -4.79
N HIS A 172 -4.44 3.38 -5.19
CA HIS A 172 -3.48 4.22 -4.45
C HIS A 172 -4.05 4.87 -3.18
N THR A 173 -5.35 4.82 -2.94
CA THR A 173 -5.99 5.41 -1.77
C THR A 173 -6.75 4.35 -0.98
N HIS A 174 -6.77 4.49 0.35
CA HIS A 174 -7.50 3.55 1.20
C HIS A 174 -9.01 3.56 0.91
N LEU A 175 -9.60 4.72 0.60
CA LEU A 175 -11.03 4.80 0.24
C LEU A 175 -11.30 4.04 -1.06
N GLY A 176 -10.45 4.25 -2.08
CA GLY A 176 -10.57 3.52 -3.33
C GLY A 176 -10.46 2.01 -3.12
N ARG A 177 -9.60 1.57 -2.21
CA ARG A 177 -9.48 0.16 -1.79
C ARG A 177 -10.75 -0.34 -1.10
N THR A 178 -11.29 0.39 -0.13
CA THR A 178 -12.53 0.00 0.56
C THR A 178 -13.72 -0.10 -0.39
N PHE A 179 -13.87 0.85 -1.32
CA PHE A 179 -14.93 0.77 -2.33
C PHE A 179 -14.77 -0.43 -3.27
N GLN A 180 -13.53 -0.75 -3.67
CA GLN A 180 -13.25 -1.92 -4.49
C GLN A 180 -13.64 -3.22 -3.78
N ASP A 181 -13.33 -3.34 -2.48
CA ASP A 181 -13.74 -4.48 -1.67
C ASP A 181 -15.25 -4.67 -1.60
N MET A 182 -15.98 -3.56 -1.40
CA MET A 182 -17.45 -3.60 -1.38
C MET A 182 -18.00 -4.02 -2.75
N TYR A 183 -17.44 -3.47 -3.83
CA TYR A 183 -17.86 -3.81 -5.18
C TYR A 183 -17.60 -5.27 -5.52
N ASP A 184 -16.40 -5.79 -5.28
CA ASP A 184 -16.06 -7.17 -5.62
C ASP A 184 -16.92 -8.18 -4.83
N ARG A 185 -17.22 -7.90 -3.55
CA ARG A 185 -18.11 -8.73 -2.73
C ARG A 185 -19.54 -8.76 -3.27
N VAL A 186 -20.10 -7.61 -3.64
CA VAL A 186 -21.50 -7.49 -4.08
C VAL A 186 -21.68 -7.94 -5.53
N ALA A 187 -20.78 -7.52 -6.41
CA ALA A 187 -20.92 -7.72 -7.85
C ALA A 187 -20.28 -9.03 -8.35
N LYS A 188 -19.19 -9.49 -7.72
CA LYS A 188 -18.43 -10.66 -8.18
C LYS A 188 -18.46 -11.84 -7.22
N GLY A 189 -18.89 -11.63 -5.98
CA GLY A 189 -19.08 -12.68 -4.98
C GLY A 189 -17.80 -13.23 -4.36
N TYR A 190 -16.65 -12.64 -4.66
CA TYR A 190 -15.39 -13.05 -4.05
C TYR A 190 -14.86 -12.00 -3.08
N VAL A 191 -13.94 -12.45 -2.25
CA VAL A 191 -13.20 -11.66 -1.29
C VAL A 191 -11.74 -11.73 -1.73
N GLN A 192 -11.07 -10.58 -1.89
CA GLN A 192 -9.67 -10.56 -2.35
C GLN A 192 -8.71 -10.21 -1.20
N ARG A 193 -7.74 -11.06 -0.91
CA ARG A 193 -6.61 -10.65 -0.07
C ARG A 193 -5.84 -9.58 -0.80
N TRP A 194 -5.70 -8.43 -0.17
CA TRP A 194 -4.92 -7.33 -0.69
C TRP A 194 -3.60 -7.19 0.02
N ALA A 195 -2.63 -6.63 -0.68
CA ALA A 195 -1.33 -6.26 -0.16
C ALA A 195 -1.21 -4.74 -0.15
N TYR A 196 -0.75 -4.20 0.98
CA TYR A 196 -0.33 -2.82 1.13
C TYR A 196 1.19 -2.78 0.92
N LEU A 197 1.60 -2.19 -0.20
CA LEU A 197 2.99 -1.94 -0.51
C LEU A 197 3.34 -0.52 -0.06
N GLN A 198 4.40 -0.39 0.74
CA GLN A 198 5.00 0.89 1.10
C GLN A 198 6.48 0.87 0.77
N VAL A 199 6.95 1.90 0.07
CA VAL A 199 8.37 2.14 -0.21
C VAL A 199 8.74 3.49 0.36
N ASN A 200 9.79 3.55 1.17
CA ASN A 200 10.20 4.80 1.80
C ASN A 200 11.72 4.92 1.93
N SER A 201 12.18 6.15 2.05
CA SER A 201 13.54 6.49 2.44
C SER A 201 13.51 7.83 3.15
N TYR A 202 14.59 8.16 3.84
CA TYR A 202 14.76 9.46 4.48
C TYR A 202 15.93 10.24 3.89
N TRP A 203 15.90 11.55 4.14
CA TRP A 203 16.96 12.50 3.84
C TRP A 203 17.12 13.49 4.97
N ALA A 204 18.28 14.11 5.02
CA ALA A 204 18.57 15.23 5.90
C ALA A 204 19.67 16.09 5.27
N PRO A 205 19.62 17.43 5.37
CA PRO A 205 20.68 18.30 4.89
C PRO A 205 22.08 17.92 5.41
N GLU A 206 22.16 17.41 6.64
CA GLU A 206 23.36 16.94 7.31
C GLU A 206 23.97 15.71 6.63
N LEU A 207 23.15 14.92 5.93
CA LEU A 207 23.58 13.79 5.09
C LEU A 207 23.95 14.24 3.67
N LYS A 208 23.90 15.55 3.38
CA LYS A 208 24.11 16.12 2.04
C LYS A 208 23.20 15.47 0.98
N LEU A 209 21.97 15.15 1.38
CA LEU A 209 20.95 14.56 0.51
C LEU A 209 19.71 15.46 0.48
N THR A 210 19.11 15.59 -0.70
CA THR A 210 17.89 16.38 -0.88
C THR A 210 16.63 15.51 -0.91
N GLU A 211 15.47 16.17 -0.85
CA GLU A 211 14.18 15.51 -1.07
C GLU A 211 14.13 14.91 -2.48
N GLU A 212 14.55 15.67 -3.49
CA GLU A 212 14.48 15.29 -4.90
C GLU A 212 15.36 14.06 -5.20
N GLU A 213 16.57 14.01 -4.67
CA GLU A 213 17.45 12.85 -4.83
C GLU A 213 16.86 11.60 -4.17
N THR A 214 16.25 11.77 -3.00
CA THR A 214 15.62 10.67 -2.26
C THR A 214 14.34 10.20 -2.94
N ASP A 215 13.55 11.13 -3.47
CA ASP A 215 12.37 10.86 -4.28
C ASP A 215 12.71 10.04 -5.53
N GLN A 216 13.77 10.43 -6.25
CA GLN A 216 14.27 9.71 -7.42
C GLN A 216 14.74 8.30 -7.05
N ARG A 217 15.44 8.13 -5.93
CA ARG A 217 15.89 6.82 -5.46
C ARG A 217 14.72 5.90 -5.12
N VAL A 218 13.71 6.40 -4.41
CA VAL A 218 12.50 5.63 -4.10
C VAL A 218 11.75 5.25 -5.38
N ARG A 219 11.59 6.19 -6.33
CA ARG A 219 10.98 5.92 -7.63
C ARG A 219 11.75 4.89 -8.45
N ALA A 220 13.08 4.92 -8.41
CA ALA A 220 13.93 3.97 -9.11
C ALA A 220 13.73 2.55 -8.56
N VAL A 221 13.70 2.37 -7.23
CA VAL A 221 13.38 1.06 -6.64
C VAL A 221 11.99 0.60 -7.05
N ILE A 222 10.97 1.46 -7.00
CA ILE A 222 9.61 1.10 -7.44
C ILE A 222 9.59 0.68 -8.91
N SER A 223 10.29 1.44 -9.76
CA SER A 223 10.35 1.22 -11.21
C SER A 223 10.94 -0.13 -11.57
N GLU A 224 12.03 -0.52 -10.90
CA GLU A 224 12.71 -1.80 -11.13
C GLU A 224 11.99 -2.96 -10.43
N LEU A 225 11.43 -2.76 -9.23
CA LEU A 225 10.88 -3.83 -8.40
C LEU A 225 9.55 -4.37 -8.95
N LEU A 226 8.61 -3.48 -9.27
CA LEU A 226 7.23 -3.91 -9.55
C LEU A 226 7.04 -4.79 -10.80
N PRO A 227 7.80 -4.59 -11.89
CA PRO A 227 7.75 -5.51 -13.03
C PRO A 227 8.00 -6.98 -12.64
N HIS A 228 8.85 -7.23 -11.65
CA HIS A 228 9.22 -8.59 -11.19
C HIS A 228 8.33 -9.10 -10.05
N GLN A 229 7.71 -8.20 -9.29
CA GLN A 229 6.91 -8.55 -8.12
C GLN A 229 5.44 -8.78 -8.42
N ILE A 230 4.90 -8.21 -9.50
CA ILE A 230 3.47 -8.30 -9.82
C ILE A 230 3.25 -9.34 -10.92
N ASP A 231 2.34 -10.29 -10.67
CA ASP A 231 1.76 -11.13 -11.72
C ASP A 231 0.80 -10.29 -12.57
N TRP A 232 1.34 -9.73 -13.64
CA TRP A 232 0.60 -8.91 -14.59
C TRP A 232 -0.42 -9.69 -15.43
N SER A 233 -0.39 -11.02 -15.41
CA SER A 233 -1.41 -11.82 -16.11
C SER A 233 -2.71 -11.92 -15.31
N ALA A 234 -2.62 -11.77 -13.99
CA ALA A 234 -3.74 -11.69 -13.07
C ALA A 234 -4.26 -10.25 -12.86
N MET A 235 -3.52 -9.24 -13.32
CA MET A 235 -3.78 -7.80 -13.12
C MET A 235 -4.68 -7.17 -14.17
#